data_AF-A0A8X7QU58-F1
#
_entry.id   AF-A0A8X7QU58-F1
#
_cell.length_a   1.000
_cell.length_b   1.000
_cell.length_c   1.000
_cell.angle_alpha   90.00
_cell.angle_beta   90.00
_cell.angle_gamma   90.00
#
_symmetry.space_group_name_H-M   'P 1'
#
loop_
_entity.id
_entity.type
_entity.pdbx_description
1 polymer ?
#
loop_
_entity_poly.entity_id
_entity_poly.type
_entity_poly.pdbx_seq_one_letter_code
_entity_poly.pdbx_strand_id
1 'polypeptide(L)'
;MQRSYDFTGVISWFASKCDMILLLFDPHKLDISDEFKRVITSLRGNEDKIRVVLNKADQVDTQQLMRVYGALMWSLGKVLNTPEVVRVYIGMYCTNT
;
A
#
# COMPACT_ATOMS: atom_id res chain seq x y z
N MET A 1 -12.13 -11.17 -14.35
CA MET A 1 -11.56 -12.52 -14.10
C MET A 1 -11.55 -12.76 -12.61
N GLN A 2 -12.25 -13.78 -12.14
CA GLN A 2 -12.22 -14.20 -10.73
C GLN A 2 -11.14 -15.26 -10.62
N ARG A 3 -10.17 -15.09 -9.70
CA ARG A 3 -9.09 -16.07 -9.52
C ARG A 3 -9.68 -17.41 -9.06
N SER A 4 -9.03 -18.51 -9.43
CA SER A 4 -9.43 -19.88 -9.05
C SER A 4 -9.24 -20.18 -7.55
N TYR A 5 -8.73 -19.23 -6.77
CA TYR A 5 -8.37 -19.38 -5.37
C TYR A 5 -8.76 -18.14 -4.57
N ASP A 6 -8.97 -18.32 -3.26
CA ASP A 6 -9.25 -17.22 -2.33
C ASP A 6 -7.99 -16.39 -2.08
N PHE A 7 -7.85 -15.33 -2.86
CA PHE A 7 -6.73 -14.41 -2.73
C PHE A 7 -6.68 -13.74 -1.36
N THR A 8 -7.83 -13.31 -0.81
CA THR A 8 -7.90 -12.67 0.50
C THR A 8 -7.52 -13.60 1.63
N GLY A 9 -7.96 -14.86 1.60
CA GLY A 9 -7.57 -15.87 2.59
C GLY A 9 -6.08 -16.16 2.59
N VAL A 10 -5.46 -16.27 1.41
CA VAL A 10 -4.01 -16.47 1.27
C VAL A 10 -3.23 -15.28 1.82
N ILE A 11 -3.64 -14.05 1.50
CA ILE A 11 -2.97 -12.85 2.01
C ILE A 11 -3.09 -12.74 3.53
N SER A 12 -4.26 -13.03 4.10
CA SER A 12 -4.45 -13.04 5.55
C SER A 12 -3.56 -14.08 6.24
N TRP A 13 -3.40 -15.27 5.64
CA TRP A 13 -2.48 -16.29 6.14
C TRP A 13 -1.03 -15.80 6.16
N PHE A 14 -0.56 -15.16 5.07
CA PHE A 14 0.78 -14.57 5.03
C PHE A 14 0.95 -13.46 6.06
N ALA A 15 -0.06 -12.59 6.21
CA ALA A 15 -0.04 -11.48 7.18
C ALA A 15 0.19 -11.96 8.62
N SER A 16 -0.40 -13.10 8.98
CA SER A 16 -0.23 -13.71 10.31
C SER A 16 1.17 -14.25 10.56
N LYS A 17 1.94 -14.55 9.50
CA LYS A 17 3.25 -15.21 9.58
C LYS A 17 4.42 -14.28 9.27
N CYS A 18 4.20 -13.18 8.55
CA CYS A 18 5.25 -12.23 8.24
C CYS A 18 5.49 -11.25 9.40
N ASP A 19 6.72 -10.74 9.46
CA ASP A 19 7.12 -9.66 10.36
C ASP A 19 6.88 -8.26 9.75
N MET A 20 6.82 -8.17 8.41
CA MET A 20 6.64 -6.91 7.68
C MET A 20 5.83 -7.11 6.40
N ILE A 21 4.93 -6.18 6.11
CA ILE A 21 4.11 -6.14 4.90
C ILE A 21 4.41 -4.85 4.14
N LEU A 22 4.89 -4.97 2.90
CA LEU A 22 5.19 -3.81 2.05
C LEU A 22 4.05 -3.58 1.04
N LEU A 23 3.43 -2.41 1.10
CA LEU A 23 2.46 -1.95 0.11
C LEU A 23 3.13 -0.98 -0.86
N LEU A 24 3.33 -1.42 -2.10
CA LEU A 24 3.98 -0.64 -3.14
C LEU A 24 2.95 0.14 -3.95
N PHE A 25 3.14 1.45 -4.05
CA PHE A 25 2.32 2.34 -4.86
C PHE A 25 3.17 3.02 -5.92
N ASP A 26 2.59 3.15 -7.12
CA ASP A 26 3.14 3.94 -8.22
C ASP A 26 2.42 5.30 -8.24
N PRO A 27 3.14 6.43 -8.14
CA PRO A 27 2.54 7.75 -8.07
C PRO A 27 1.78 8.12 -9.36
N HIS A 28 2.10 7.50 -10.50
CA HIS A 28 1.38 7.70 -11.77
C HIS A 28 0.06 6.92 -11.85
N LYS A 29 -0.13 5.89 -11.01
CA LYS A 29 -1.31 5.01 -11.02
C LYS A 29 -1.84 4.78 -9.60
N LEU A 30 -2.21 5.87 -8.93
CA LEU A 30 -2.71 5.83 -7.56
C LEU A 30 -4.19 5.41 -7.45
N ASP A 31 -4.67 4.51 -8.31
CA ASP A 31 -6.04 4.00 -8.24
C ASP A 31 -6.14 2.83 -7.27
N ILE A 32 -6.72 3.09 -6.10
CA ILE A 32 -7.00 2.05 -5.11
C ILE A 32 -8.26 1.28 -5.54
N SER A 33 -8.03 0.17 -6.24
CA SER A 33 -9.09 -0.73 -6.68
C SER A 33 -9.85 -1.37 -5.52
N ASP A 34 -11.09 -1.82 -5.77
CA ASP A 34 -11.89 -2.51 -4.76
C ASP A 34 -11.30 -3.87 -4.34
N GLU A 35 -10.46 -4.47 -5.19
CA GLU A 35 -9.65 -5.62 -4.80
C GLU A 35 -8.61 -5.23 -3.75
N PHE A 36 -7.91 -4.10 -3.96
CA PHE A 36 -6.91 -3.61 -3.01
C PHE A 36 -7.53 -3.24 -1.66
N LYS A 37 -8.72 -2.62 -1.65
CA LYS A 37 -9.46 -2.35 -0.41
C LYS A 37 -9.80 -3.64 0.36
N ARG A 38 -10.21 -4.70 -0.35
CA ARG A 38 -10.47 -6.01 0.26
C ARG A 38 -9.22 -6.64 0.85
N VAL A 39 -8.09 -6.53 0.16
CA VAL A 39 -6.79 -6.98 0.67
C VAL A 39 -6.42 -6.25 1.96
N ILE A 40 -6.45 -4.91 1.97
CA ILE A 40 -6.12 -4.13 3.18
C ILE A 40 -7.08 -4.52 4.32
N THR A 41 -8.36 -4.73 4.03
CA THR A 41 -9.34 -5.16 5.04
C THR A 41 -8.99 -6.54 5.62
N SER A 42 -8.44 -7.46 4.80
CA SER A 42 -7.97 -8.77 5.26
C SER A 42 -6.69 -8.72 6.12
N LEU A 43 -5.98 -7.58 6.11
CA LEU A 43 -4.78 -7.33 6.93
C LEU A 43 -5.10 -6.73 8.31
N ARG A 44 -6.39 -6.49 8.63
CA ARG A 44 -6.81 -5.98 9.94
C ARG A 44 -6.22 -6.82 11.08
N GLY A 45 -5.68 -6.14 12.08
CA GLY A 45 -4.97 -6.76 13.21
C GLY A 45 -3.48 -7.04 12.98
N ASN A 46 -2.93 -6.76 11.78
CA ASN A 46 -1.49 -6.75 11.50
C ASN A 46 -1.05 -5.39 10.92
N GLU A 47 -1.77 -4.33 11.29
CA GLU A 47 -1.59 -2.97 10.75
C GLU A 47 -0.22 -2.38 11.12
N ASP A 48 0.28 -2.75 12.30
CA ASP A 48 1.60 -2.39 12.83
C ASP A 48 2.77 -2.87 11.96
N LYS A 49 2.54 -3.94 11.17
CA LYS A 49 3.52 -4.53 10.24
C LYS A 49 3.51 -3.86 8.87
N ILE A 50 2.49 -3.05 8.56
CA ILE A 50 2.32 -2.45 7.24
C ILE A 50 3.27 -1.27 7.08
N ARG A 51 4.01 -1.27 5.98
CA ARG A 51 4.83 -0.14 5.52
C ARG A 51 4.46 0.17 4.07
N VAL A 52 4.27 1.45 3.78
CA VAL A 52 3.86 1.90 2.46
C VAL A 52 5.10 2.42 1.73
N VAL A 53 5.26 2.05 0.48
CA VAL A 53 6.38 2.46 -0.36
C VAL A 53 5.83 3.14 -1.61
N LEU A 54 6.13 4.42 -1.76
CA LEU A 54 5.91 5.19 -2.97
C LEU A 54 7.14 5.03 -3.87
N ASN A 55 7.05 4.11 -4.83
CA ASN A 55 8.13 3.80 -5.76
C ASN A 55 8.06 4.71 -6.98
N LYS A 56 9.17 4.95 -7.68
CA LYS A 56 9.27 5.83 -8.88
C LYS A 56 8.96 7.31 -8.63
N ALA A 57 9.26 7.81 -7.42
CA ALA A 57 9.05 9.20 -7.07
C ALA A 57 9.87 10.19 -7.94
N ASP A 58 10.93 9.72 -8.60
CA ASP A 58 11.75 10.46 -9.57
C ASP A 58 11.00 10.81 -10.86
N GLN A 59 9.97 10.05 -11.20
CA GLN A 59 9.19 10.25 -12.44
C GLN A 59 8.09 11.30 -12.29
N VAL A 60 7.99 11.97 -11.14
CA VAL A 60 6.88 12.86 -10.79
C VAL A 60 7.44 14.14 -10.18
N ASP A 61 6.90 15.30 -10.59
CA ASP A 61 7.31 16.58 -10.02
C ASP A 61 6.97 16.67 -8.52
N THR A 62 7.74 17.46 -7.78
CA THR A 62 7.59 17.60 -6.32
C THR A 62 6.18 18.04 -5.92
N GLN A 63 5.53 18.93 -6.69
CA GLN A 63 4.16 19.34 -6.38
C GLN A 63 3.14 18.22 -6.62
N GLN A 64 3.32 17.44 -7.69
CA GLN A 64 2.46 16.30 -7.98
C GLN A 64 2.66 15.20 -6.94
N LEU A 65 3.90 14.94 -6.53
CA LEU A 65 4.23 13.97 -5.49
C LEU A 65 3.54 14.30 -4.16
N MET A 66 3.50 15.57 -3.75
CA MET A 66 2.77 16.00 -2.55
C MET A 66 1.26 15.75 -2.66
N ARG A 67 0.67 15.97 -3.83
CA ARG A 67 -0.76 15.68 -4.08
C ARG A 67 -1.06 14.19 -4.02
N VAL A 68 -0.21 13.38 -4.66
CA VAL A 68 -0.29 11.92 -4.69
C VAL A 68 -0.15 11.35 -3.27
N TYR A 69 0.83 11.84 -2.51
CA TYR A 69 1.01 11.47 -1.11
C TYR A 69 -0.22 11.80 -0.27
N GLY A 70 -0.78 13.00 -0.40
CA GLY A 70 -2.00 13.40 0.30
C GLY A 70 -3.21 12.52 -0.04
N ALA A 71 -3.42 12.23 -1.34
CA ALA A 71 -4.49 11.34 -1.80
C ALA A 71 -4.33 9.90 -1.28
N LEU A 72 -3.10 9.40 -1.22
CA LEU A 72 -2.77 8.09 -0.68
C LEU A 72 -3.06 8.02 0.82
N MET A 73 -2.55 8.97 1.59
CA MET A 73 -2.77 9.03 3.04
C MET A 73 -4.26 9.15 3.39
N TRP A 74 -5.00 9.98 2.64
CA TRP A 74 -6.45 10.13 2.80
C TRP A 74 -7.19 8.80 2.56
N SER A 75 -6.82 8.10 1.49
CA SER A 75 -7.47 6.84 1.12
C SER A 75 -7.11 5.71 2.08
N LEU A 76 -5.86 5.63 2.52
CA LEU A 76 -5.40 4.67 3.53
C LEU A 76 -6.08 4.91 4.88
N GLY A 77 -6.23 6.17 5.31
CA GLY A 77 -6.93 6.51 6.55
C GLY A 77 -8.38 6.01 6.55
N LYS A 78 -9.07 6.10 5.42
CA LYS A 78 -10.44 5.57 5.27
C LYS A 78 -10.52 4.05 5.34
N VAL A 79 -9.51 3.33 4.84
CA VAL A 79 -9.55 1.86 4.72
C VAL A 79 -9.02 1.18 5.99
N LEU A 80 -7.91 1.70 6.55
CA LEU A 80 -7.29 1.13 7.75
C LEU A 80 -8.06 1.48 9.02
N ASN A 81 -8.73 2.63 9.09
CA ASN A 81 -9.51 3.07 10.25
C ASN A 81 -8.73 3.00 11.59
N THR A 82 -7.42 3.21 11.53
CA THR A 82 -6.51 3.25 12.68
C THR A 82 -6.01 4.68 12.88
N PRO A 83 -5.88 5.15 14.13
CA PRO A 83 -5.29 6.46 14.41
C PRO A 83 -3.78 6.51 14.11
N GLU A 84 -3.14 5.35 13.90
CA GLU A 84 -1.70 5.28 13.63
C GLU A 84 -1.36 5.68 12.19
N VAL A 85 -0.41 6.60 12.05
CA VAL A 85 0.05 7.05 10.74
C VAL A 85 1.01 6.00 10.16
N VAL A 86 0.59 5.37 9.06
CA VAL A 86 1.44 4.41 8.35
C VAL A 86 2.70 5.12 7.85
N ARG A 87 3.87 4.53 8.14
CA ARG A 87 5.14 5.06 7.65
C ARG A 87 5.25 4.84 6.14
N VAL A 88 5.38 5.95 5.40
CA VAL A 88 5.54 5.96 3.95
C VAL A 88 7.00 6.20 3.60
N TYR A 89 7.58 5.32 2.80
CA TYR A 89 8.91 5.45 2.26
C TYR A 89 8.82 5.93 0.81
N ILE A 90 9.44 7.08 0.52
CA ILE A 90 9.47 7.68 -0.82
C ILE A 90 10.86 7.47 -1.38
N GLY A 91 10.97 6.86 -2.56
CA GLY A 91 12.26 6.65 -3.19
C GLY A 91 12.17 5.89 -4.52
N MET A 92 13.32 5.80 -5.21
CA MET A 92 13.50 4.90 -6.34
C MET A 92 14.21 3.64 -5.86
N TYR A 93 13.52 2.51 -5.89
CA TYR A 93 14.06 1.22 -5.42
C TYR A 93 14.35 0.30 -6.61
N CYS A 94 15.21 0.79 -7.51
CA CYS A 94 15.78 0.03 -8.62
C CYS A 94 17.30 0.17 -8.53
N THR A 95 18.04 -0.93 -8.41
CA THR A 95 19.49 -0.90 -8.63
C THR A 95 19.72 -0.66 -10.12
N ASN A 96 20.16 0.54 -10.49
CA ASN A 96 20.83 0.73 -11.78
C ASN A 96 22.21 0.06 -11.67
N THR A 97 22.28 -1.25 -11.92
CA THR A 97 23.50 -1.97 -12.29
C THR A 97 23.53 -2.15 -13.79
#